data_AF-A0A0J6VX05-F1
#
_entry.id   AF-A0A0J6VX05-F1
#
_cell.length_a   1.000
_cell.length_b   1.000
_cell.length_c   1.000
_cell.angle_alpha   90.00
_cell.angle_beta   90.00
_cell.angle_gamma   90.00
#
_symmetry.space_group_name_H-M   'P 1'
#
loop_
_entity.id
_entity.type
_entity.pdbx_description
1 polymer ?
#
loop_
_entity_poly.entity_id
_entity_poly.type
_entity_poly.pdbx_seq_one_letter_code
_entity_poly.pdbx_strand_id
1 'polypeptide(L)'
;MRLPFLALPAGWLLLGALWSPAAAAQPDVAPVTPEQPVVAAAADPTAAPVDAPPEGAVVSPPPATTKSPDGWTLTVGAKDETQKIIAPLTTAVSSREYEVGGVFTGSMSGPDEDAPPRGVLEVGYQIGCGIDMSTSNGVSLTGTAGINSSLGILGTDVISPFPEGVLPGVGGNLGGGITIGLKPGIINMVKVTEKQFVGADPWVMVAGFRIKIDGCVGESFIRSYAVLTRSTDVSDAVLAYYGETKKV
;
A
#
# COMPACT_ATOMS: atom_id res chain seq x y z
N MET A 1 -18.05 -22.16 61.17
CA MET A 1 -19.39 -22.00 61.77
C MET A 1 -19.21 -21.42 63.18
N ARG A 2 -19.79 -20.23 63.44
CA ARG A 2 -20.08 -19.57 64.74
C ARG A 2 -19.00 -19.42 65.84
N LEU A 3 -18.96 -18.19 66.37
CA LEU A 3 -18.36 -17.64 67.60
C LEU A 3 -18.66 -18.41 68.91
N PRO A 4 -17.91 -18.17 70.01
CA PRO A 4 -18.18 -17.09 70.99
C PRO A 4 -16.96 -16.15 71.21
N PHE A 5 -16.98 -14.86 71.59
CA PHE A 5 -17.84 -13.93 72.37
C PHE A 5 -17.76 -14.02 73.93
N LEU A 6 -17.58 -12.84 74.57
CA LEU A 6 -17.75 -12.48 76.00
C LEU A 6 -16.62 -12.91 76.98
N ALA A 7 -16.20 -12.11 77.99
CA ALA A 7 -16.50 -10.70 78.36
C ALA A 7 -15.46 -10.05 79.32
N LEU A 8 -15.55 -8.70 79.40
CA LEU A 8 -15.24 -7.70 80.46
C LEU A 8 -15.02 -8.16 81.94
N PRO A 9 -14.51 -7.31 82.90
CA PRO A 9 -14.75 -5.84 83.07
C PRO A 9 -13.49 -5.02 83.54
N ALA A 10 -13.46 -3.75 84.00
CA ALA A 10 -14.35 -2.54 84.04
C ALA A 10 -13.51 -1.25 84.35
N GLY A 11 -14.11 -0.05 84.23
CA GLY A 11 -13.63 1.23 84.81
C GLY A 11 -13.66 2.41 83.82
N TRP A 12 -14.73 3.22 83.75
CA TRP A 12 -14.92 4.53 84.45
C TRP A 12 -13.93 5.63 83.99
N LEU A 13 -14.31 6.86 83.61
CA LEU A 13 -15.54 7.65 83.80
C LEU A 13 -15.77 8.64 82.64
N LEU A 14 -16.97 9.23 82.56
CA LEU A 14 -17.40 10.23 81.56
C LEU A 14 -16.94 11.66 81.91
N LEU A 15 -16.66 12.48 80.88
CA LEU A 15 -17.28 13.81 80.69
C LEU A 15 -16.96 14.34 79.28
N GLY A 16 -17.85 15.13 78.68
CA GLY A 16 -17.70 15.64 77.30
C GLY A 16 -17.60 17.16 77.21
N ALA A 17 -17.10 17.66 76.08
CA ALA A 17 -17.29 19.03 75.60
C ALA A 17 -17.12 19.08 74.07
N LEU A 18 -18.03 19.76 73.38
CA LEU A 18 -17.96 20.06 71.94
C LEU A 18 -17.75 21.57 71.77
N TRP A 19 -16.56 21.98 71.28
CA TRP A 19 -16.32 23.04 70.27
C TRP A 19 -14.92 23.68 70.33
N SER A 20 -14.48 24.16 69.17
CA SER A 20 -13.35 25.10 68.92
C SER A 20 -11.92 24.53 69.04
N PRO A 21 -10.90 25.19 68.42
CA PRO A 21 -10.95 26.40 67.59
C PRO A 21 -10.43 26.21 66.14
N ALA A 22 -10.63 27.23 65.30
CA ALA A 22 -9.99 27.33 63.99
C ALA A 22 -8.50 27.70 64.14
N ALA A 23 -7.61 27.00 63.42
CA ALA A 23 -6.19 27.31 63.38
C ALA A 23 -5.89 28.28 62.23
N ALA A 24 -5.55 29.53 62.56
CA ALA A 24 -4.91 30.45 61.65
C ALA A 24 -3.39 30.43 61.93
N ALA A 25 -2.60 29.98 60.94
CA ALA A 25 -1.15 30.04 60.98
C ALA A 25 -0.66 30.75 59.71
N GLN A 26 -0.05 31.93 59.89
CA GLN A 26 0.67 32.61 58.81
C GLN A 26 1.98 31.85 58.51
N PRO A 27 2.43 31.81 57.24
CA PRO A 27 3.69 31.17 56.90
C PRO A 27 4.88 32.07 57.29
N ASP A 28 5.75 31.57 58.15
CA ASP A 28 7.09 32.12 58.34
C ASP A 28 7.95 31.85 57.09
N VAL A 29 8.52 32.92 56.52
CA VAL A 29 9.36 32.84 55.32
C VAL A 29 10.80 32.50 55.71
N ALA A 30 11.17 31.23 55.59
CA ALA A 30 12.57 30.81 55.55
C ALA A 30 13.15 31.06 54.14
N PRO A 31 14.44 31.46 54.01
CA PRO A 31 15.02 31.81 52.72
C PRO A 31 15.20 30.59 51.82
N VAL A 32 14.70 30.69 50.58
CA VAL A 32 14.90 29.69 49.55
C VAL A 32 16.34 29.70 49.04
N THR A 33 17.09 28.64 49.33
CA THR A 33 18.31 28.31 48.59
C THR A 33 17.89 27.85 47.19
N PRO A 34 18.31 28.51 46.10
CA PRO A 34 17.96 28.05 44.76
C PRO A 34 18.61 26.71 44.46
N GLU A 35 17.80 25.67 44.23
CA GLU A 35 18.26 24.41 43.66
C GLU A 35 18.94 24.70 42.30
N GLN A 36 20.18 24.22 42.15
CA GLN A 36 20.89 24.35 40.89
C GLN A 36 20.14 23.54 39.83
N PRO A 37 19.83 24.13 38.65
CA PRO A 37 19.15 23.39 37.61
C PRO A 37 20.04 22.21 37.17
N VAL A 38 19.45 21.01 37.12
CA VAL A 38 20.08 19.87 36.47
C VAL A 38 20.37 20.25 35.02
N VAL A 39 21.65 20.39 34.70
CA VAL A 39 22.07 20.66 33.33
C VAL A 39 21.64 19.50 32.45
N ALA A 40 20.72 19.77 31.52
CA ALA A 40 20.49 18.85 30.41
C ALA A 40 21.86 18.58 29.76
N ALA A 41 22.21 17.31 29.59
CA ALA A 41 23.45 16.94 28.92
C ALA A 41 23.45 17.62 27.55
N ALA A 42 24.42 18.52 27.33
CA ALA A 42 24.50 19.26 26.08
C ALA A 42 24.63 18.25 24.94
N ALA A 43 23.76 18.36 23.93
CA ALA A 43 23.88 17.56 22.73
C ALA A 43 25.28 17.80 22.13
N ASP A 44 25.97 16.71 21.79
CA ASP A 44 27.30 16.80 21.21
C ASP A 44 27.22 17.61 19.89
N PRO A 45 27.88 18.79 19.80
CA PRO A 45 27.81 19.63 18.60
C PRO A 45 28.52 18.99 17.39
N THR A 46 29.14 17.82 17.57
CA THR A 46 29.80 17.02 16.53
C THR A 46 28.88 15.94 15.94
N ALA A 47 27.64 15.80 16.42
CA ALA A 47 26.65 14.96 15.75
C ALA A 47 26.31 15.57 14.39
N ALA A 48 26.88 14.99 13.32
CA ALA A 48 26.50 15.32 11.96
C ALA A 48 24.97 15.21 11.79
N PRO A 49 24.31 16.10 11.03
CA PRO A 49 22.90 15.97 10.75
C PRO A 49 22.60 14.57 10.24
N VAL A 50 21.74 13.84 10.95
CA VAL A 50 21.12 12.64 10.39
C VAL A 50 20.17 13.16 9.33
N ASP A 51 20.62 13.18 8.07
CA ASP A 51 19.79 13.61 6.95
C ASP A 51 18.46 12.87 7.02
N ALA A 52 17.37 13.63 7.03
CA ALA A 52 16.04 13.04 7.01
C ALA A 52 15.93 12.15 5.76
N PRO A 53 15.38 10.92 5.87
CA PRO A 53 15.29 10.02 4.72
C PRO A 53 14.65 10.74 3.52
N PRO A 54 15.18 10.56 2.29
CA PRO A 54 14.67 11.27 1.12
C PRO A 54 13.16 11.02 0.97
N GLU A 55 12.43 12.02 0.49
CA GLU A 55 10.97 11.97 0.49
C GLU A 55 10.46 10.75 -0.31
N GLY A 56 9.70 9.87 0.35
CA GLY A 56 9.24 8.63 -0.24
C GLY A 56 10.20 7.44 -0.12
N ALA A 57 11.31 7.56 0.62
CA ALA A 57 12.23 6.46 0.93
C ALA A 57 11.50 5.18 1.36
N VAL A 58 12.03 4.04 0.91
CA VAL A 58 11.59 2.69 1.28
C VAL A 58 12.80 1.87 1.68
N VAL A 59 12.59 0.94 2.62
CA VAL A 59 13.63 -0.01 3.02
C VAL A 59 13.87 -0.99 1.87
N SER A 60 15.12 -1.15 1.45
CA SER A 60 15.53 -2.21 0.53
C SER A 60 15.74 -3.51 1.31
N PRO A 61 15.01 -4.60 1.03
CA PRO A 61 15.31 -5.93 1.55
C PRO A 61 16.75 -6.37 1.24
N PRO A 62 17.32 -7.32 2.02
CA PRO A 62 18.62 -7.91 1.73
C PRO A 62 18.70 -8.47 0.29
N PRO A 63 19.86 -8.37 -0.38
CA PRO A 63 20.04 -8.93 -1.72
C PRO A 63 19.68 -10.42 -1.79
N ALA A 64 19.08 -10.83 -2.91
CA ALA A 64 18.87 -12.22 -3.24
C ALA A 64 20.18 -12.82 -3.75
N THR A 65 20.47 -14.08 -3.39
CA THR A 65 21.64 -14.82 -3.89
C THR A 65 21.22 -16.23 -4.30
N THR A 66 21.80 -16.75 -5.39
CA THR A 66 21.65 -18.16 -5.80
C THR A 66 22.96 -18.72 -6.34
N LYS A 67 23.04 -20.05 -6.45
CA LYS A 67 24.12 -20.74 -7.19
C LYS A 67 23.53 -21.43 -8.41
N SER A 68 24.14 -21.24 -9.58
CA SER A 68 23.78 -21.96 -10.80
C SER A 68 24.51 -23.31 -10.88
N PRO A 69 24.01 -24.28 -11.68
CA PRO A 69 24.57 -25.63 -11.76
C PRO A 69 26.02 -25.71 -12.26
N ASP A 70 26.49 -24.66 -12.93
CA ASP A 70 27.86 -24.46 -13.43
C ASP A 70 28.82 -23.86 -12.39
N GLY A 71 28.41 -23.75 -11.12
CA GLY A 71 29.28 -23.37 -10.01
C GLY A 71 29.37 -21.86 -9.73
N TRP A 72 28.77 -21.03 -10.58
CA TRP A 72 28.67 -19.59 -10.35
C TRP A 72 27.68 -19.24 -9.22
N THR A 73 27.96 -18.15 -8.52
CA THR A 73 27.10 -17.50 -7.53
C THR A 73 26.64 -16.16 -8.09
N LEU A 74 25.33 -15.95 -8.16
CA LEU A 74 24.71 -14.70 -8.60
C LEU A 74 24.10 -14.01 -7.38
N THR A 75 24.26 -12.70 -7.28
CA THR A 75 23.58 -11.85 -6.28
C THR A 75 22.92 -10.68 -6.98
N VAL A 76 21.71 -10.30 -6.58
CA VAL A 76 21.04 -9.08 -7.05
C VAL A 76 20.28 -8.42 -5.90
N GLY A 77 20.36 -7.10 -5.83
CA GLY A 77 19.70 -6.31 -4.80
C GLY A 77 19.50 -4.86 -5.23
N ALA A 78 18.85 -4.11 -4.35
CA ALA A 78 18.66 -2.68 -4.48
C ALA A 78 19.14 -1.94 -3.23
N LYS A 79 19.33 -0.64 -3.37
CA LYS A 79 19.58 0.31 -2.28
C LYS A 79 19.07 1.70 -2.67
N ASP A 80 19.03 2.59 -1.68
CA ASP A 80 18.69 4.01 -1.86
C ASP A 80 17.32 4.19 -2.56
N GLU A 81 16.38 3.26 -2.33
CA GLU A 81 15.11 3.20 -3.03
C GLU A 81 14.12 4.26 -2.54
N THR A 82 13.39 4.85 -3.49
CA THR A 82 12.32 5.82 -3.24
C THR A 82 11.06 5.45 -4.03
N GLN A 83 9.91 5.62 -3.38
CA GLN A 83 8.58 5.41 -3.93
C GLN A 83 7.68 6.53 -3.42
N LYS A 84 7.65 7.65 -4.13
CA LYS A 84 6.83 8.83 -3.82
C LYS A 84 5.52 8.78 -4.59
N ILE A 85 4.43 9.09 -3.90
CA ILE A 85 3.10 9.24 -4.51
C ILE A 85 3.01 10.67 -5.05
N ILE A 86 2.58 10.84 -6.30
CA ILE A 86 2.36 12.16 -6.90
C ILE A 86 0.93 12.28 -7.44
N ALA A 87 0.45 13.52 -7.57
CA ALA A 87 -0.89 13.78 -8.11
C ALA A 87 -0.96 13.33 -9.58
N PRO A 88 -1.92 12.47 -9.96
CA PRO A 88 -2.02 11.98 -11.34
C PRO A 88 -2.28 13.11 -12.33
N LEU A 89 -1.52 13.16 -13.42
CA LEU A 89 -1.66 14.20 -14.45
C LEU A 89 -3.06 14.24 -15.11
N THR A 90 -3.78 13.11 -15.11
CA THR A 90 -5.17 13.01 -15.59
C THR A 90 -6.21 13.56 -14.63
N THR A 91 -5.85 13.82 -13.36
CA THR A 91 -6.77 14.15 -12.25
C THR A 91 -7.89 13.13 -11.97
N ALA A 92 -7.91 11.99 -12.65
CA ALA A 92 -8.93 10.96 -12.49
C ALA A 92 -8.74 10.21 -11.17
N VAL A 93 -9.82 10.04 -10.41
CA VAL A 93 -9.83 9.35 -9.10
C VAL A 93 -9.41 7.87 -9.17
N SER A 94 -9.49 7.27 -10.35
CA SER A 94 -9.04 5.92 -10.68
C SER A 94 -7.62 5.86 -11.25
N SER A 95 -6.91 6.98 -11.39
CA SER A 95 -5.50 6.99 -11.79
C SER A 95 -4.60 7.03 -10.54
N ARG A 96 -3.42 6.44 -10.64
CA ARG A 96 -2.33 6.54 -9.67
C ARG A 96 -1.05 6.92 -10.41
N GLU A 97 -0.25 7.79 -9.82
CA GLU A 97 1.03 8.19 -10.40
C GLU A 97 2.09 8.18 -9.29
N TYR A 98 3.24 7.60 -9.60
CA TYR A 98 4.35 7.40 -8.68
C TYR A 98 5.62 7.97 -9.28
N GLU A 99 6.43 8.62 -8.46
CA GLU A 99 7.80 8.98 -8.78
C GLU A 99 8.72 8.03 -8.01
N VAL A 100 9.53 7.26 -8.73
CA VAL A 100 10.35 6.18 -8.16
C VAL A 100 11.83 6.35 -8.48
N GLY A 101 12.66 5.80 -7.60
CA GLY A 101 14.10 5.76 -7.74
C GLY A 101 14.73 4.62 -6.94
N GLY A 102 16.03 4.43 -7.15
CA GLY A 102 16.85 3.41 -6.50
C GLY A 102 18.06 3.04 -7.32
N VAL A 103 19.07 2.46 -6.68
CA VAL A 103 20.23 1.87 -7.35
C VAL A 103 20.13 0.36 -7.24
N PHE A 104 20.06 -0.32 -8.37
CA PHE A 104 19.95 -1.76 -8.49
C PHE A 104 21.29 -2.31 -8.95
N THR A 105 21.77 -3.34 -8.26
CA THR A 105 23.11 -3.92 -8.46
C THR A 105 23.02 -5.43 -8.58
N GLY A 106 23.67 -5.99 -9.59
CA GLY A 106 24.03 -7.39 -9.64
C GLY A 106 25.50 -7.60 -9.29
N SER A 107 25.86 -8.79 -8.82
CA SER A 107 27.22 -9.29 -8.81
C SER A 107 27.25 -10.77 -9.16
N MET A 108 28.32 -11.21 -9.83
CA MET A 108 28.52 -12.60 -10.22
C MET A 108 29.94 -13.02 -9.92
N SER A 109 30.11 -14.09 -9.14
CA SER A 109 31.40 -14.70 -8.83
C SER A 109 31.33 -16.20 -9.10
N GLY A 110 32.40 -16.77 -9.65
CA GLY A 110 32.38 -18.16 -10.10
C GLY A 110 33.78 -18.72 -10.32
N PRO A 111 33.89 -19.84 -11.06
CA PRO A 111 35.17 -20.33 -11.54
C PRO A 111 35.91 -19.28 -12.37
N ASP A 112 37.24 -19.36 -12.41
CA ASP A 112 38.03 -18.59 -13.37
C ASP A 112 37.69 -19.07 -14.80
N GLU A 113 37.09 -18.18 -15.60
CA GLU A 113 36.77 -18.39 -17.02
C GLU A 113 37.55 -17.39 -17.88
N ASP A 114 37.98 -17.79 -19.08
CA ASP A 114 38.75 -16.93 -20.01
C ASP A 114 37.95 -15.70 -20.50
N ALA A 115 36.62 -15.77 -20.41
CA ALA A 115 35.71 -14.71 -20.83
C ALA A 115 35.03 -14.05 -19.61
N PRO A 116 34.91 -12.71 -19.57
CA PRO A 116 34.14 -12.05 -18.51
C PRO A 116 32.66 -12.45 -18.58
N PRO A 117 31.98 -12.61 -17.43
CA PRO A 117 30.56 -12.97 -17.40
C PRO A 117 29.75 -11.88 -18.11
N ARG A 118 28.73 -12.30 -18.87
CA ARG A 118 27.84 -11.42 -19.63
C ARG A 118 26.38 -11.74 -19.29
N GLY A 119 25.48 -10.81 -19.58
CA GLY A 119 24.09 -11.01 -19.20
C GLY A 119 23.21 -9.78 -19.34
N VAL A 120 22.06 -9.84 -18.68
CA VAL A 120 21.01 -8.82 -18.66
C VAL A 120 20.62 -8.50 -17.23
N LEU A 121 20.62 -7.21 -16.88
CA LEU A 121 20.01 -6.70 -15.66
C LEU A 121 18.74 -5.95 -16.03
N GLU A 122 17.59 -6.59 -15.83
CA GLU A 122 16.28 -5.94 -15.94
C GLU A 122 15.91 -5.31 -14.59
N VAL A 123 15.35 -4.11 -14.63
CA VAL A 123 14.83 -3.38 -13.46
C VAL A 123 13.45 -2.83 -13.78
N GLY A 124 12.54 -2.97 -12.83
CA GLY A 124 11.19 -2.42 -12.96
C GLY A 124 10.44 -2.32 -11.64
N TYR A 125 9.16 -2.01 -11.74
CA TYR A 125 8.24 -1.96 -10.60
C TYR A 125 6.97 -2.75 -10.92
N GLN A 126 6.49 -3.50 -9.93
CA GLN A 126 5.21 -4.17 -9.97
C GLN A 126 4.17 -3.32 -9.25
N ILE A 127 3.03 -3.08 -9.89
CA ILE A 127 1.92 -2.33 -9.31
C ILE A 127 0.66 -3.21 -9.28
N GLY A 128 0.23 -3.59 -8.09
CA GLY A 128 -1.02 -4.27 -7.83
C GLY A 128 -2.14 -3.27 -7.55
N CYS A 129 -3.20 -3.33 -8.34
CA CYS A 129 -4.45 -2.58 -8.07
C CYS A 129 -5.46 -3.52 -7.42
N GLY A 130 -6.10 -3.12 -6.31
CA GLY A 130 -7.12 -3.95 -5.66
C GLY A 130 -8.31 -4.25 -6.59
N ILE A 131 -8.68 -3.29 -7.43
CA ILE A 131 -9.73 -3.38 -8.45
C ILE A 131 -9.19 -2.80 -9.76
N ASP A 132 -9.30 -3.56 -10.86
CA ASP A 132 -8.94 -3.08 -12.21
C ASP A 132 -10.20 -2.68 -13.02
N MET A 133 -10.33 -1.38 -13.26
CA MET A 133 -11.33 -0.78 -14.15
C MET A 133 -10.77 -0.38 -15.52
N SER A 134 -9.48 -0.62 -15.82
CA SER A 134 -8.85 -0.24 -17.10
C SER A 134 -9.40 -1.02 -18.28
N THR A 135 -9.77 -2.28 -18.04
CA THR A 135 -10.24 -3.24 -19.05
C THR A 135 -11.72 -3.63 -18.88
N SER A 136 -12.41 -3.05 -17.89
CA SER A 136 -13.80 -3.37 -17.58
C SER A 136 -14.72 -2.22 -17.99
N ASN A 137 -15.97 -2.50 -18.35
CA ASN A 137 -17.01 -1.48 -18.57
C ASN A 137 -17.35 -0.67 -17.29
N GLY A 138 -16.71 -0.97 -16.16
CA GLY A 138 -16.90 -0.31 -14.88
C GLY A 138 -18.32 -0.46 -14.38
N VAL A 139 -18.92 0.67 -13.97
CA VAL A 139 -20.35 0.75 -13.69
C VAL A 139 -21.02 1.38 -14.91
N SER A 140 -21.69 0.58 -15.73
CA SER A 140 -22.49 1.10 -16.84
C SER A 140 -23.96 1.17 -16.46
N LEU A 141 -24.50 2.39 -16.50
CA LEU A 141 -25.92 2.68 -16.34
C LEU A 141 -26.57 2.73 -17.73
N THR A 142 -27.42 1.75 -18.02
CA THR A 142 -28.22 1.70 -19.24
C THR A 142 -29.64 2.11 -18.91
N GLY A 143 -30.08 3.27 -19.39
CA GLY A 143 -31.47 3.70 -19.32
C GLY A 143 -32.16 3.54 -20.67
N THR A 144 -33.31 2.88 -20.68
CA THR A 144 -34.20 2.79 -21.85
C THR A 144 -35.57 3.34 -21.49
N ALA A 145 -36.06 4.28 -22.29
CA ALA A 145 -37.39 4.84 -22.22
C ALA A 145 -37.94 4.87 -23.64
N GLY A 146 -39.11 4.26 -23.86
CA GLY A 146 -39.73 4.15 -25.17
C GLY A 146 -41.24 4.10 -25.08
N ILE A 147 -41.89 4.47 -26.19
CA ILE A 147 -43.34 4.36 -26.36
C ILE A 147 -43.57 3.40 -27.51
N ASN A 148 -44.27 2.30 -27.25
CA ASN A 148 -44.57 1.27 -28.24
C ASN A 148 -46.06 1.29 -28.60
N SER A 149 -46.36 1.67 -29.84
CA SER A 149 -47.69 1.51 -30.42
C SER A 149 -47.89 0.06 -30.84
N SER A 150 -48.98 -0.56 -30.40
CA SER A 150 -49.40 -1.91 -30.81
C SER A 150 -50.81 -1.87 -31.39
N LEU A 151 -51.10 -2.74 -32.35
CA LEU A 151 -52.44 -2.94 -32.89
C LEU A 151 -52.90 -4.34 -32.49
N GLY A 152 -53.75 -4.42 -31.47
CA GLY A 152 -54.38 -5.68 -31.08
C GLY A 152 -55.52 -5.99 -32.04
N ILE A 153 -55.47 -7.14 -32.71
CA ILE A 153 -56.59 -7.64 -33.49
C ILE A 153 -57.50 -8.45 -32.56
N LEU A 154 -58.78 -8.10 -32.52
CA LEU A 154 -59.81 -8.80 -31.76
C LEU A 154 -60.74 -9.55 -32.72
N GLY A 155 -61.16 -10.76 -32.36
CA GLY A 155 -62.21 -11.51 -33.08
C GLY A 155 -61.75 -12.29 -34.31
N THR A 156 -60.53 -12.86 -34.34
CA THR A 156 -60.18 -13.89 -35.34
C THR A 156 -60.53 -15.27 -34.82
N ASP A 157 -61.75 -15.74 -35.09
CA ASP A 157 -62.19 -17.12 -34.82
C ASP A 157 -62.07 -17.99 -36.08
N VAL A 158 -61.99 -19.31 -35.91
CA VAL A 158 -61.71 -20.30 -36.97
C VAL A 158 -62.79 -20.36 -38.07
N ILE A 159 -63.92 -19.70 -37.87
CA ILE A 159 -65.08 -19.68 -38.77
C ILE A 159 -65.05 -18.47 -39.73
N SER A 160 -64.38 -17.36 -39.36
CA SER A 160 -64.26 -16.16 -40.19
C SER A 160 -62.85 -15.55 -40.08
N PRO A 161 -62.02 -15.60 -41.13
CA PRO A 161 -60.64 -15.12 -41.08
C PRO A 161 -60.51 -13.58 -41.14
N PHE A 162 -61.62 -12.84 -41.11
CA PHE A 162 -61.62 -11.38 -41.16
C PHE A 162 -61.69 -10.78 -39.75
N PRO A 163 -60.80 -9.85 -39.39
CA PRO A 163 -60.74 -9.28 -38.05
C PRO A 163 -61.95 -8.39 -37.74
N GLU A 164 -62.71 -8.73 -36.69
CA GLU A 164 -63.92 -8.00 -36.30
C GLU A 164 -63.62 -6.66 -35.62
N GLY A 165 -62.40 -6.45 -35.11
CA GLY A 165 -61.98 -5.16 -34.57
C GLY A 165 -60.46 -5.00 -34.48
N VAL A 166 -60.00 -3.76 -34.61
CA VAL A 166 -58.62 -3.34 -34.34
C VAL A 166 -58.62 -2.42 -33.13
N LEU A 167 -57.96 -2.83 -32.05
CA LEU A 167 -57.78 -2.05 -30.84
C LEU A 167 -56.37 -1.44 -30.82
N PRO A 168 -56.21 -0.13 -31.05
CA PRO A 168 -54.92 0.53 -30.91
C PRO A 168 -54.54 0.65 -29.43
N GLY A 169 -53.40 0.07 -29.06
CA GLY A 169 -52.78 0.19 -27.74
C GLY A 169 -51.53 1.06 -27.81
N VAL A 170 -51.35 1.96 -26.85
CA VAL A 170 -50.09 2.69 -26.65
C VAL A 170 -49.52 2.25 -25.31
N GLY A 171 -48.41 1.52 -25.35
CA GLY A 171 -47.61 1.15 -24.19
C GLY A 171 -46.40 2.07 -24.03
N GLY A 172 -45.88 2.15 -22.82
CA GLY A 172 -44.56 2.71 -22.55
C GLY A 172 -43.68 1.66 -21.90
N ASN A 173 -42.44 1.52 -22.38
CA ASN A 173 -41.41 0.78 -21.67
C ASN A 173 -40.47 1.77 -20.95
N LEU A 174 -40.24 1.53 -19.66
CA LEU A 174 -39.22 2.21 -18.88
C LEU A 174 -38.40 1.14 -18.18
N GLY A 175 -37.13 1.02 -18.56
CA GLY A 175 -36.23 -0.01 -18.06
C GLY A 175 -34.85 0.57 -17.81
N GLY A 176 -34.38 0.49 -16.57
CA GLY A 176 -33.02 0.82 -16.18
C GLY A 176 -32.25 -0.44 -15.81
N GLY A 177 -30.98 -0.52 -16.21
CA GLY A 177 -30.04 -1.55 -15.81
C GLY A 177 -28.75 -0.92 -15.28
N ILE A 178 -28.24 -1.44 -14.17
CA ILE A 178 -26.88 -1.16 -13.69
C ILE A 178 -26.11 -2.45 -13.87
N THR A 179 -25.09 -2.46 -14.74
CA THR A 179 -24.17 -3.59 -14.84
C THR A 179 -22.80 -3.18 -14.31
N ILE A 180 -22.31 -3.96 -13.36
CA ILE A 180 -21.04 -3.75 -12.67
C ILE A 180 -20.06 -4.77 -13.21
N GLY A 181 -19.25 -4.35 -14.18
CA GLY A 181 -18.07 -5.09 -14.62
C GLY A 181 -16.87 -4.63 -13.82
N LEU A 182 -16.44 -5.43 -12.85
CA LEU A 182 -15.18 -5.23 -12.14
C LEU A 182 -14.31 -6.47 -12.34
N LYS A 183 -13.09 -6.28 -12.83
CA LYS A 183 -12.10 -7.34 -12.96
C LYS A 183 -11.31 -7.46 -11.64
N PRO A 184 -11.03 -8.69 -11.15
CA PRO A 184 -10.09 -8.88 -10.06
C PRO A 184 -8.74 -8.21 -10.35
N GLY A 185 -8.14 -7.64 -9.32
CA GLY A 185 -6.86 -6.94 -9.41
C GLY A 185 -5.77 -7.73 -10.13
N ILE A 186 -5.05 -7.05 -11.03
CA ILE A 186 -3.88 -7.59 -11.74
C ILE A 186 -2.63 -6.88 -11.23
N ILE A 187 -1.50 -7.59 -11.24
CA ILE A 187 -0.17 -7.00 -11.05
C ILE A 187 0.35 -6.52 -12.41
N ASN A 188 0.43 -5.21 -12.60
CA ASN A 188 1.05 -4.60 -13.77
C ASN A 188 2.57 -4.54 -13.58
N MET A 189 3.35 -5.11 -14.50
CA MET A 189 4.81 -5.03 -14.48
C MET A 189 5.28 -3.91 -15.39
N VAL A 190 5.88 -2.87 -14.81
CA VAL A 190 6.44 -1.72 -15.52
C VAL A 190 7.95 -1.88 -15.56
N LYS A 191 8.46 -2.38 -16.69
CA LYS A 191 9.90 -2.44 -16.95
C LYS A 191 10.44 -1.03 -17.17
N VAL A 192 11.38 -0.62 -16.34
CA VAL A 192 12.03 0.70 -16.43
C VAL A 192 13.20 0.64 -17.41
N THR A 193 14.03 -0.40 -17.31
CA THR A 193 15.17 -0.61 -18.20
C THR A 193 15.60 -2.07 -18.24
N GLU A 194 16.26 -2.44 -19.33
CA GLU A 194 16.88 -3.73 -19.55
C GLU A 194 18.32 -3.45 -20.01
N LYS A 195 19.30 -3.72 -19.14
CA LYS A 195 20.70 -3.42 -19.42
C LYS A 195 21.46 -4.71 -19.76
N GLN A 196 21.80 -4.88 -21.02
CA GLN A 196 22.82 -5.83 -21.44
C GLN A 196 24.20 -5.35 -20.96
N PHE A 197 25.00 -6.26 -20.40
CA PHE A 197 26.30 -5.96 -19.81
C PHE A 197 27.34 -7.07 -20.07
N VAL A 198 28.60 -6.69 -19.87
CA VAL A 198 29.76 -7.59 -19.77
C VAL A 198 30.58 -7.14 -18.55
N GLY A 199 30.98 -8.06 -17.69
CA GLY A 199 31.62 -7.80 -16.40
C GLY A 199 30.81 -8.36 -15.22
N ALA A 200 31.49 -8.52 -14.07
CA ALA A 200 30.93 -9.18 -12.89
C ALA A 200 29.86 -8.36 -12.14
N ASP A 201 29.98 -7.03 -12.13
CA ASP A 201 29.20 -6.13 -11.25
C ASP A 201 28.36 -5.11 -12.04
N PRO A 202 27.27 -5.54 -12.71
CA PRO A 202 26.35 -4.64 -13.40
C PRO A 202 25.54 -3.80 -12.41
N TRP A 203 25.31 -2.53 -12.75
CA TRP A 203 24.42 -1.65 -12.00
C TRP A 203 23.54 -0.80 -12.89
N VAL A 204 22.40 -0.38 -12.34
CA VAL A 204 21.41 0.52 -12.93
C VAL A 204 20.98 1.51 -11.86
N MET A 205 20.95 2.81 -12.19
CA MET A 205 20.35 3.84 -11.36
C MET A 205 19.03 4.30 -12.00
N VAL A 206 17.97 4.29 -11.21
CA VAL A 206 16.68 4.90 -11.55
C VAL A 206 16.51 6.15 -10.68
N ALA A 207 16.19 7.28 -11.29
CA ALA A 207 15.99 8.54 -10.58
C ALA A 207 14.83 9.33 -11.20
N GLY A 208 13.86 9.74 -10.39
CA GLY A 208 12.72 10.55 -10.82
C GLY A 208 11.84 9.90 -11.89
N PHE A 209 11.85 8.56 -12.00
CA PHE A 209 11.09 7.87 -13.04
C PHE A 209 9.60 7.88 -12.69
N ARG A 210 8.74 8.33 -13.61
CA ARG A 210 7.31 8.46 -13.37
C ARG A 210 6.53 7.29 -13.94
N ILE A 211 5.78 6.62 -13.08
CA ILE A 211 4.92 5.49 -13.43
C ILE A 211 3.46 5.91 -13.23
N LYS A 212 2.69 5.86 -14.32
CA LYS A 212 1.26 6.16 -14.33
C LYS A 212 0.47 4.87 -14.58
N ILE A 213 -0.51 4.59 -13.74
CA ILE A 213 -1.48 3.50 -13.90
C ILE A 213 -2.89 4.09 -13.86
N ASP A 214 -3.70 3.82 -14.88
CA ASP A 214 -5.13 4.17 -14.92
C ASP A 214 -5.98 3.01 -14.38
N GLY A 215 -7.27 3.24 -14.14
CA GLY A 215 -8.24 2.22 -13.76
C GLY A 215 -8.01 1.54 -12.39
N CYS A 216 -7.04 2.00 -11.61
CA CYS A 216 -6.66 1.51 -10.30
C CYS A 216 -7.59 2.11 -9.22
N VAL A 217 -8.62 1.35 -8.81
CA VAL A 217 -9.63 1.83 -7.85
C VAL A 217 -9.42 1.23 -6.47
N GLY A 218 -9.50 2.08 -5.44
CA GLY A 218 -9.25 1.73 -4.04
C GLY A 218 -7.76 1.79 -3.69
N GLU A 219 -7.33 0.82 -2.89
CA GLU A 219 -5.93 0.67 -2.47
C GLU A 219 -5.05 0.15 -3.62
N SER A 220 -3.82 0.61 -3.63
CA SER A 220 -2.79 0.25 -4.59
C SER A 220 -1.51 -0.18 -3.87
N PHE A 221 -0.76 -1.08 -4.49
CA PHE A 221 0.48 -1.61 -3.93
C PHE A 221 1.58 -1.49 -4.97
N ILE A 222 2.73 -0.96 -4.58
CA ILE A 222 3.92 -0.89 -5.44
C ILE A 222 5.10 -1.58 -4.76
N ARG A 223 5.87 -2.35 -5.54
CA ARG A 223 7.20 -2.84 -5.15
C ARG A 223 8.15 -2.78 -6.32
N SER A 224 9.44 -2.60 -6.06
CA SER A 224 10.48 -2.75 -7.08
C SER A 224 10.74 -4.23 -7.36
N TYR A 225 11.29 -4.51 -8.53
CA TYR A 225 11.89 -5.80 -8.86
C TYR A 225 13.15 -5.58 -9.71
N ALA A 226 14.09 -6.51 -9.59
CA ALA A 226 15.23 -6.60 -10.49
C ALA A 226 15.49 -8.06 -10.85
N VAL A 227 15.78 -8.34 -12.11
CA VAL A 227 16.12 -9.68 -12.61
C VAL A 227 17.52 -9.62 -13.18
N LEU A 228 18.44 -10.36 -12.55
CA LEU A 228 19.78 -10.60 -13.04
C LEU A 228 19.80 -11.93 -13.78
N THR A 229 20.08 -11.88 -15.07
CA THR A 229 20.33 -13.06 -15.92
C THR A 229 21.81 -13.08 -16.29
N ARG A 230 22.54 -14.13 -15.92
CA ARG A 230 23.85 -14.45 -16.49
C ARG A 230 23.65 -15.35 -17.70
N SER A 231 24.22 -15.00 -18.83
CA SER A 231 24.04 -15.71 -20.11
C SER A 231 25.36 -16.24 -20.63
N THR A 232 25.38 -17.52 -20.99
CA THR A 232 26.48 -18.16 -21.73
C THR A 232 26.03 -18.43 -23.18
N ASP A 233 26.76 -19.26 -23.92
CA ASP A 233 26.35 -19.71 -25.26
C ASP A 233 25.37 -20.90 -25.20
N VAL A 234 25.17 -21.50 -24.03
CA VAL A 234 24.39 -22.75 -23.82
C VAL A 234 23.44 -22.74 -22.63
N SER A 235 23.52 -21.73 -21.74
CA SER A 235 22.75 -21.65 -20.51
C SER A 235 22.47 -20.21 -20.09
N ASP A 236 21.31 -20.00 -19.46
CA ASP A 236 20.97 -18.80 -18.72
C ASP A 236 20.75 -19.14 -17.24
N ALA A 237 21.32 -18.35 -16.34
CA ALA A 237 21.07 -18.39 -14.91
C ALA A 237 20.32 -17.13 -14.49
N VAL A 238 19.05 -17.28 -14.11
CA VAL A 238 18.13 -16.17 -13.79
C VAL A 238 17.91 -16.08 -12.29
N LEU A 239 18.09 -14.90 -11.70
CA LEU A 239 17.82 -14.59 -10.30
C LEU A 239 16.98 -13.32 -10.19
N ALA A 240 15.89 -13.37 -9.43
CA ALA A 240 15.02 -12.23 -9.18
C ALA A 240 15.18 -11.72 -7.74
N TYR A 241 15.26 -10.39 -7.62
CA TYR A 241 15.10 -9.62 -6.39
C TYR A 241 13.75 -8.90 -6.42
N TYR A 242 13.13 -8.76 -5.25
CA TYR A 242 11.89 -8.00 -5.09
C TYR A 242 11.97 -7.13 -3.83
N GLY A 243 11.79 -5.82 -3.99
CA GLY A 243 11.87 -4.86 -2.89
C GLY A 243 10.66 -4.88 -1.95
N GLU A 244 10.66 -3.99 -0.96
CA GLU A 244 9.51 -3.85 -0.04
C GLU A 244 8.24 -3.44 -0.78
N THR A 245 7.09 -3.90 -0.27
CA THR A 245 5.78 -3.60 -0.85
C THR A 245 5.11 -2.46 -0.09
N LYS A 246 5.00 -1.30 -0.71
CA LYS A 246 4.35 -0.13 -0.13
C LYS A 246 2.88 -0.07 -0.55
N LYS A 247 1.99 0.07 0.44
CA LYS A 247 0.58 0.39 0.21
C LYS A 247 0.40 1.90 -0.01
N VAL A 248 -0.46 2.26 -0.95
CA VAL A 248 -0.82 3.61 -1.39
C VAL A 248 -2.33 3.73 -1.57
#